data_AF-A0A2M9P628-F1
#
_entry.id   AF-A0A2M9P628-F1
#
_cell.length_a   1.000
_cell.length_b   1.000
_cell.length_c   1.000
_cell.angle_alpha   90.00
_cell.angle_beta   90.00
_cell.angle_gamma   90.00
#
_symmetry.space_group_name_H-M   'P 1'
#
loop_
_entity.id
_entity.type
_entity.pdbx_description
1 polymer ?
#
loop_
_entity_poly.entity_id
_entity_poly.type
_entity_poly.pdbx_seq_one_letter_code
_entity_poly.pdbx_strand_id
1 'polypeptide(L)'
;QESQTYAVMNRQAVLGFRSAYALKLYEEGALRLHRRLPVWKVDVVGLRAALGVDPEKYADFAQLRRKVLAVAKAEIDQLAHFTVEWQEVRRGRAVTELEFRFAPKDAPAQLATVEEVGRHSVGR
;
A
#
# COMPACT_ATOMS: atom_id res chain seq x y z
N GLN A 1 -2.10 -7.29 -25.39
CA GLN A 1 -1.53 -8.47 -24.69
C GLN A 1 -1.10 -8.13 -23.26
N GLU A 2 -0.68 -6.90 -22.98
CA GLU A 2 -0.27 -6.43 -21.63
C GLU A 2 -1.32 -6.63 -20.53
N SER A 3 -2.60 -6.47 -20.82
CA SER A 3 -3.69 -6.55 -19.83
C SER A 3 -3.80 -7.90 -19.09
N GLN A 4 -3.47 -9.03 -19.74
CA GLN A 4 -3.52 -10.35 -19.10
C GLN A 4 -2.38 -10.54 -18.09
N THR A 5 -1.17 -10.08 -18.44
CA THR A 5 0.00 -10.15 -17.55
C THR A 5 -0.22 -9.30 -16.30
N TYR A 6 -0.77 -8.09 -16.46
CA TYR A 6 -1.12 -7.22 -15.32
C TYR A 6 -2.17 -7.85 -14.40
N ALA A 7 -3.21 -8.49 -14.97
CA ALA A 7 -4.25 -9.14 -14.19
C ALA A 7 -3.72 -10.32 -13.36
N VAL A 8 -2.83 -11.13 -13.94
CA VAL A 8 -2.18 -12.24 -13.22
C VAL A 8 -1.27 -11.72 -12.12
N MET A 9 -0.43 -10.71 -12.42
CA MET A 9 0.48 -10.13 -11.44
C MET A 9 -0.26 -9.48 -10.26
N ASN A 10 -1.34 -8.74 -10.53
CA ASN A 10 -2.22 -8.19 -9.50
C ASN A 10 -2.81 -9.30 -8.62
N ARG A 11 -3.39 -10.34 -9.24
CA ARG A 11 -3.95 -11.48 -8.51
C ARG A 11 -2.92 -12.17 -7.62
N GLN A 12 -1.71 -12.39 -8.12
CA GLN A 12 -0.66 -13.03 -7.34
C GLN A 12 -0.18 -12.15 -6.19
N ALA A 13 -0.06 -10.84 -6.38
CA ALA A 13 0.26 -9.89 -5.32
C ALA A 13 -0.79 -9.95 -4.19
N VAL A 14 -2.08 -9.90 -4.56
CA VAL A 14 -3.21 -9.98 -3.61
C VAL A 14 -3.17 -11.27 -2.79
N LEU A 15 -2.88 -12.41 -3.42
CA LEU A 15 -2.74 -13.70 -2.73
C LEU A 15 -1.45 -13.80 -1.88
N GLY A 16 -0.47 -12.94 -2.15
CA GLY A 16 0.81 -12.90 -1.45
C GLY A 16 0.79 -12.05 -0.18
N PHE A 17 -0.13 -11.08 -0.07
CA PHE A 17 -0.24 -10.22 1.10
C PHE A 17 -0.60 -11.02 2.36
N ARG A 18 0.13 -10.77 3.45
CA ARG A 18 -0.12 -11.33 4.78
C ARG A 18 -0.92 -10.36 5.64
N SER A 19 -0.83 -9.05 5.36
CA SER A 19 -1.57 -8.01 6.07
C SER A 19 -2.87 -7.64 5.37
N ALA A 20 -3.99 -7.73 6.09
CA ALA A 20 -5.27 -7.20 5.62
C ALA A 20 -5.19 -5.68 5.34
N TYR A 21 -4.33 -4.96 6.06
CA TYR A 21 -4.09 -3.54 5.83
C TYR A 21 -3.31 -3.27 4.53
N ALA A 22 -2.38 -4.16 4.17
CA ALA A 22 -1.68 -4.10 2.88
C ALA A 22 -2.68 -4.27 1.73
N LEU A 23 -3.58 -5.25 1.84
CA LEU A 23 -4.64 -5.45 0.85
C LEU A 23 -5.53 -4.21 0.70
N LYS A 24 -5.98 -3.61 1.81
CA LYS A 24 -6.82 -2.40 1.75
C LYS A 24 -6.10 -1.19 1.15
N LEU A 25 -4.84 -0.96 1.54
CA LEU A 25 -4.05 0.12 0.96
C LEU A 25 -3.73 -0.13 -0.52
N TYR A 26 -3.53 -1.40 -0.90
CA TYR A 26 -3.37 -1.82 -2.28
C TYR A 26 -4.61 -1.50 -3.12
N GLU A 27 -5.80 -1.82 -2.62
CA GLU A 27 -7.08 -1.49 -3.29
C GLU A 27 -7.18 0.01 -3.57
N GLU A 28 -6.88 0.86 -2.58
CA GLU A 28 -6.88 2.32 -2.76
C GLU A 28 -5.87 2.79 -3.83
N GLY A 29 -4.69 2.16 -3.88
CA GLY A 29 -3.66 2.44 -4.87
C GLY A 29 -4.05 2.00 -6.29
N ALA A 30 -4.56 0.78 -6.43
CA ALA A 30 -4.96 0.20 -7.71
C ALA A 30 -6.07 1.02 -8.39
N LEU A 31 -7.02 1.56 -7.61
CA LEU A 31 -8.07 2.47 -8.11
C LEU A 31 -7.54 3.81 -8.65
N ARG A 32 -6.30 4.19 -8.28
CA ARG A 32 -5.73 5.52 -8.56
C ARG A 32 -4.55 5.49 -9.52
N LEU A 33 -3.89 4.34 -9.71
CA LEU A 33 -2.65 4.21 -10.49
C LEU A 33 -2.78 4.76 -11.92
N HIS A 34 -3.96 4.64 -12.53
CA HIS A 34 -4.24 5.11 -13.90
C HIS A 34 -4.90 6.49 -13.97
N ARG A 35 -5.00 7.20 -12.83
CA ARG A 35 -5.52 8.57 -12.80
C ARG A 35 -4.39 9.57 -13.08
N ARG A 36 -4.76 10.69 -13.69
CA ARG A 36 -3.85 11.81 -13.99
C ARG A 36 -3.15 12.35 -12.73
N LEU A 37 -3.78 12.23 -11.57
CA LEU A 37 -3.21 12.52 -10.27
C LEU A 37 -3.41 11.31 -9.34
N PRO A 38 -2.41 10.42 -9.20
CA PRO A 38 -2.53 9.20 -8.41
C PRO A 38 -2.28 9.49 -6.91
N VAL A 39 -3.03 10.46 -6.37
CA VAL A 39 -2.92 10.92 -4.99
C VAL A 39 -4.17 10.56 -4.21
N TRP A 40 -3.99 10.12 -2.96
CA TRP A 40 -5.07 9.95 -2.00
C TRP A 40 -4.79 10.76 -0.75
N LYS A 41 -5.62 11.78 -0.51
CA LYS A 41 -5.62 12.56 0.73
C LYS A 41 -6.71 12.02 1.65
N VAL A 42 -6.38 11.82 2.91
CA VAL A 42 -7.31 11.30 3.91
C VAL A 42 -6.89 11.76 5.31
N ASP A 43 -7.85 12.07 6.16
CA ASP A 43 -7.57 12.34 7.57
C ASP A 43 -7.27 11.02 8.33
N VAL A 44 -6.77 11.12 9.56
CA VAL A 44 -6.41 9.92 10.35
C VAL A 44 -7.63 9.02 10.63
N VAL A 45 -8.82 9.60 10.78
CA VAL A 45 -10.06 8.85 11.04
C VAL A 45 -10.50 8.07 9.80
N GLY A 46 -10.55 8.73 8.65
CA GLY A 46 -10.86 8.15 7.36
C GLY A 46 -9.84 7.11 6.93
N LEU A 47 -8.55 7.30 7.25
CA LEU A 47 -7.52 6.31 7.02
C LEU A 47 -7.82 5.02 7.79
N ARG A 48 -8.16 5.13 9.08
CA ARG A 48 -8.52 3.97 9.90
C ARG A 48 -9.72 3.24 9.34
N ALA A 49 -10.77 3.97 8.98
CA ALA A 49 -11.97 3.40 8.39
C ALA A 49 -11.67 2.67 7.07
N ALA A 50 -10.91 3.30 6.16
CA ALA A 50 -10.54 2.72 4.88
C ALA A 50 -9.69 1.44 5.03
N LEU A 51 -8.80 1.41 6.01
CA LEU A 51 -7.97 0.24 6.30
C LEU A 51 -8.65 -0.80 7.20
N GLY A 52 -9.86 -0.55 7.71
CA GLY A 52 -10.52 -1.44 8.67
C GLY A 52 -9.79 -1.54 10.01
N VAL A 53 -9.10 -0.47 10.42
CA VAL A 53 -8.46 -0.38 11.73
C VAL A 53 -9.48 0.09 12.76
N ASP A 54 -9.70 -0.73 13.77
CA ASP A 54 -10.54 -0.37 14.92
C ASP A 54 -10.09 0.96 15.56
N PRO A 55 -11.00 1.89 15.90
CA PRO A 55 -10.66 3.17 16.53
C PRO A 55 -9.84 3.03 17.83
N GLU A 56 -10.03 1.95 18.58
CA GLU A 56 -9.35 1.70 19.85
C GLU A 56 -7.95 1.09 19.66
N LYS A 57 -7.66 0.51 18.49
CA LYS A 57 -6.34 -0.06 18.18
C LYS A 57 -5.34 1.02 17.79
N TYR A 58 -4.09 0.83 18.20
CA TYR A 58 -2.98 1.74 17.89
C TYR A 58 -3.29 3.18 18.34
N ALA A 59 -3.47 3.39 19.65
CA ALA A 59 -4.05 4.61 20.22
C ALA A 59 -3.37 5.92 19.73
N ASP A 60 -2.06 5.89 19.50
CA ASP A 60 -1.32 7.01 18.93
C ASP A 60 -0.93 6.77 17.45
N PHE A 61 -0.67 7.88 16.76
CA PHE A 61 -0.31 7.82 15.34
C PHE A 61 1.05 7.12 15.11
N ALA A 62 1.98 7.13 16.06
CA ALA A 62 3.27 6.46 15.88
C ALA A 62 3.10 4.93 15.85
N GLN A 63 2.17 4.39 16.65
CA GLN A 63 1.76 2.98 16.56
C GLN A 63 1.08 2.68 15.23
N LEU A 64 0.13 3.50 14.80
CA LEU A 64 -0.55 3.34 13.51
C LEU A 64 0.46 3.33 12.35
N ARG A 65 1.40 4.28 12.34
CA ARG A 65 2.47 4.37 11.35
C ARG A 65 3.33 3.11 11.33
N ARG A 66 3.84 2.67 12.49
CA ARG A 66 4.79 1.54 12.56
C ARG A 66 4.13 0.19 12.31
N LYS A 67 2.92 -0.02 12.81
CA LYS A 67 2.25 -1.33 12.81
C LYS A 67 1.29 -1.53 11.65
N VAL A 68 0.84 -0.45 11.01
CA VAL A 68 -0.09 -0.51 9.88
C VAL A 68 0.59 0.02 8.62
N LEU A 69 0.94 1.31 8.58
CA LEU A 69 1.39 1.95 7.34
C LEU A 69 2.72 1.41 6.83
N ALA A 70 3.72 1.28 7.71
CA ALA A 70 5.03 0.78 7.32
C ALA A 70 4.98 -0.70 6.88
N VAL A 71 4.16 -1.51 7.56
CA VAL A 71 3.96 -2.93 7.20
C VAL A 71 3.25 -3.04 5.85
N ALA A 72 2.16 -2.29 5.66
CA ALA A 72 1.41 -2.26 4.41
C ALA A 72 2.28 -1.77 3.24
N LYS A 73 3.06 -0.70 3.43
CA LYS A 73 4.00 -0.20 2.43
C LYS A 73 5.03 -1.26 2.05
N ALA A 74 5.66 -1.90 3.03
CA ALA A 74 6.70 -2.89 2.75
C ALA A 74 6.15 -4.07 1.92
N GLU A 75 4.97 -4.58 2.27
CA GLU A 75 4.32 -5.64 1.50
C GLU A 75 3.96 -5.19 0.06
N ILE A 76 3.40 -3.98 -0.10
CA ILE A 76 3.07 -3.42 -1.41
C ILE A 76 4.34 -3.24 -2.25
N ASP A 77 5.36 -2.59 -1.70
CA ASP A 77 6.63 -2.37 -2.39
C ASP A 77 7.34 -3.67 -2.74
N GLN A 78 7.09 -4.76 -2.02
CA GLN A 78 7.64 -6.09 -2.32
C GLN A 78 6.84 -6.82 -3.41
N LEU A 79 5.51 -6.78 -3.37
CA LEU A 79 4.66 -7.70 -4.13
C LEU A 79 3.84 -7.04 -5.25
N ALA A 80 3.55 -5.74 -5.16
CA ALA A 80 2.74 -5.04 -6.14
C ALA A 80 3.57 -4.51 -7.32
N HIS A 81 2.92 -4.28 -8.47
CA HIS A 81 3.53 -3.65 -9.65
C HIS A 81 3.69 -2.12 -9.52
N PHE A 82 3.39 -1.57 -8.34
CA PHE A 82 3.53 -0.15 -8.00
C PHE A 82 4.12 -0.02 -6.59
N THR A 83 4.62 1.17 -6.28
CA THR A 83 5.04 1.54 -4.92
C THR A 83 4.07 2.54 -4.30
N VAL A 84 4.10 2.63 -2.98
CA VAL A 84 3.34 3.62 -2.22
C VAL A 84 4.25 4.48 -1.35
N GLU A 85 4.17 5.79 -1.51
CA GLU A 85 4.80 6.76 -0.60
C GLU A 85 3.72 7.58 0.10
N TRP A 86 4.02 8.13 1.28
CA TRP A 86 3.12 9.07 1.93
C TRP A 86 3.84 10.25 2.57
N GLN A 87 3.09 11.35 2.71
CA GLN A 87 3.48 12.51 3.51
C GLN A 87 2.46 12.72 4.63
N GLU A 88 2.95 13.17 5.78
CA GLU A 88 2.14 13.49 6.95
C GLU A 88 1.87 14.99 7.00
N VAL A 89 0.60 15.38 7.06
CA VAL A 89 0.18 16.76 7.30
C VAL A 89 -0.08 16.93 8.79
N ARG A 90 0.55 17.97 9.39
CA ARG A 90 0.51 18.21 10.83
C ARG A 90 -0.18 19.52 11.17
N ARG A 91 -0.94 19.52 12.26
CA ARG A 91 -1.39 20.73 12.96
C ARG A 91 -0.75 20.76 14.34
N GLY A 92 0.23 21.65 14.52
CA GLY A 92 1.11 21.60 15.67
C GLY A 92 1.89 20.28 15.71
N ARG A 93 1.80 19.54 16.83
CA ARG A 93 2.48 18.24 16.99
C ARG A 93 1.69 17.06 16.43
N ALA A 94 0.38 17.20 16.26
CA ALA A 94 -0.49 16.12 15.83
C ALA A 94 -0.48 15.96 14.31
N VAL A 95 -0.39 14.71 13.83
CA VAL A 95 -0.69 14.38 12.43
C VAL A 95 -2.21 14.37 12.27
N THR A 96 -2.70 15.12 11.28
CA THR A 96 -4.14 15.25 11.03
C THR A 96 -4.55 14.56 9.73
N GLU A 97 -3.67 14.57 8.74
CA GLU A 97 -3.96 14.00 7.41
C GLU A 97 -2.72 13.32 6.84
N LEU A 98 -2.95 12.45 5.87
CA LEU A 98 -1.93 11.83 5.07
C LEU A 98 -2.23 12.04 3.60
N GLU A 99 -1.16 12.23 2.83
CA GLU A 99 -1.20 12.26 1.38
C GLU A 99 -0.39 11.08 0.84
N PHE A 100 -1.08 10.08 0.31
CA PHE A 100 -0.47 8.93 -0.36
C PHE A 100 -0.27 9.22 -1.84
N ARG A 101 0.86 8.76 -2.38
CA ARG A 101 1.16 8.73 -3.81
C ARG A 101 1.46 7.29 -4.23
N PHE A 102 0.79 6.87 -5.29
CA PHE A 102 1.00 5.56 -5.90
C PHE A 102 1.69 5.75 -7.26
N ALA A 103 2.74 4.99 -7.52
CA ALA A 103 3.51 5.11 -8.75
C ALA A 103 3.85 3.74 -9.34
N PRO A 104 3.68 3.52 -10.65
CA PRO A 104 4.07 2.26 -11.27
C PRO A 104 5.57 2.07 -11.11
N LYS A 105 5.99 0.83 -10.87
CA LYS A 105 7.40 0.46 -10.86
C LYS A 105 7.98 0.61 -12.26
N ASP A 106 9.26 0.97 -12.33
CA ASP A 106 10.01 0.88 -13.58
C ASP A 106 10.24 -0.58 -13.98
N ALA A 107 10.73 -0.81 -15.20
CA ALA A 107 10.90 -2.17 -15.72
C ALA A 107 11.81 -3.05 -14.83
N PRO A 108 12.97 -2.57 -14.32
CA PRO A 108 13.80 -3.35 -13.40
C PRO A 108 13.06 -3.75 -12.11
N ALA A 109 12.36 -2.81 -11.46
CA ALA A 109 11.64 -3.11 -10.23
C ALA A 109 10.42 -4.03 -10.48
N GLN A 110 9.77 -3.95 -11.64
CA GLN A 110 8.72 -4.89 -12.02
C GLN A 110 9.26 -6.32 -12.17
N LEU A 111 10.41 -6.51 -12.82
CA LEU A 111 11.05 -7.83 -12.95
C LEU A 111 11.38 -8.44 -11.59
N ALA A 112 12.00 -7.65 -10.70
CA ALA A 112 12.29 -8.10 -9.33
C ALA A 112 11.02 -8.49 -8.56
N THR A 113 9.91 -7.78 -8.80
CA THR A 113 8.61 -8.11 -8.19
C THR A 113 8.07 -9.44 -8.70
N VAL A 114 8.16 -9.71 -10.01
CA VAL A 114 7.72 -10.99 -10.59
C VAL A 114 8.51 -12.16 -10.00
N GLU A 115 9.83 -12.00 -9.86
CA GLU A 115 10.68 -12.99 -9.20
C GLU A 115 10.26 -13.21 -7.74
N GLU A 116 10.04 -12.13 -6.99
CA GLU A 116 9.67 -12.18 -5.58
C GLU A 116 8.32 -12.86 -5.34
N VAL A 117 7.32 -12.54 -6.17
CA VAL A 117 6.01 -13.18 -6.14
C VAL A 117 6.12 -14.69 -6.43
N GLY A 118 7.06 -15.09 -7.28
CA GLY A 118 7.35 -16.50 -7.60
C GLY A 118 8.08 -17.27 -6.50
N ARG A 119 8.75 -16.60 -5.54
CA ARG A 119 9.45 -17.27 -4.43
C ARG A 119 8.47 -17.86 -3.43
N HIS A 120 8.81 -18.99 -2.80
CA HIS A 120 7.99 -19.58 -1.73
C HIS A 120 7.91 -18.67 -0.51
N SER A 121 6.72 -18.57 0.10
CA SER A 121 6.44 -17.71 1.27
C SER A 121 7.30 -17.96 2.51
N VAL A 122 7.98 -19.09 2.60
CA VAL A 122 8.89 -19.41 3.71
C VAL A 122 10.26 -18.72 3.55
N GLY A 123 10.63 -18.30 2.34
CA GLY A 123 11.87 -17.59 2.03
C GLY A 123 11.73 -16.08 1.79
N ARG A 124 10.56 -15.50 2.11
CA ARG A 124 10.21 -14.07 1.95
C ARG A 124 9.94 -13.39 3.29
#